data_AF-A0A935SVA5-F1
#
_entry.id   AF-A0A935SVA5-F1
#
_cell.length_a   1.000
_cell.length_b   1.000
_cell.length_c   1.000
_cell.angle_alpha   90.00
_cell.angle_beta   90.00
_cell.angle_gamma   90.00
#
_symmetry.space_group_name_H-M   'P 1'
#
loop_
_entity.id
_entity.type
_entity.pdbx_description
1 polymer ?
#
loop_
_entity_poly.entity_id
_entity_poly.type
_entity_poly.pdbx_seq_one_letter_code
_entity_poly.pdbx_strand_id
1 'polypeptide(L)' 'MAGILKDFDNGKSAEEITRDHGVSKASLYKWRQRYGGMEATELKRIKELEEENARLKKMYANLAMELDTAKYVIEKKL' A
#
# COMPACT_ATOMS: atom_id res chain seq x y z
N MET A 1 -9.43 5.28 6.56
CA MET A 1 -9.27 3.84 6.28
C MET A 1 -9.33 2.98 7.54
N ALA A 2 -8.33 2.99 8.44
CA ALA A 2 -8.38 2.18 9.66
C ALA A 2 -9.63 2.43 10.52
N GLY A 3 -10.06 3.70 10.66
CA GLY A 3 -11.32 4.03 11.34
C GLY A 3 -12.59 3.49 10.66
N ILE A 4 -12.56 3.31 9.34
CA ILE A 4 -13.70 2.77 8.56
C ILE A 4 -13.87 1.27 8.88
N LEU A 5 -12.77 0.51 8.96
CA LEU A 5 -12.81 -0.90 9.34
C LEU A 5 -13.20 -1.06 10.80
N LYS A 6 -12.67 -0.22 11.69
CA LYS A 6 -13.05 -0.22 13.10
C LYS A 6 -14.55 0.05 13.30
N ASP A 7 -15.12 1.01 12.56
CA ASP A 7 -16.56 1.28 12.57
C ASP A 7 -17.37 0.05 12.14
N PHE A 8 -16.89 -0.68 11.14
CA PHE A 8 -17.50 -1.94 10.69
C PHE A 8 -17.38 -3.04 11.74
N ASP A 9 -16.20 -3.22 12.34
CA ASP A 9 -15.94 -4.25 13.36
C ASP A 9 -16.72 -3.96 14.65
N ASN A 10 -17.01 -2.68 14.94
CA ASN A 10 -17.92 -2.24 16.00
C ASN A 10 -19.41 -2.43 15.66
N GLY A 11 -19.74 -2.98 14.48
CA GLY A 11 -21.09 -3.37 14.10
C GLY A 11 -21.89 -2.33 13.31
N LYS A 12 -21.29 -1.21 12.85
CA LYS A 12 -21.99 -0.30 11.95
C LYS A 12 -22.29 -0.99 10.61
N SER A 13 -23.45 -0.71 10.04
CA SER A 13 -23.82 -1.22 8.72
C SER A 13 -22.95 -0.61 7.61
N ALA A 14 -22.83 -1.33 6.48
CA ALA A 14 -22.11 -0.82 5.32
C ALA A 14 -22.73 0.50 4.82
N GLU A 15 -24.06 0.62 4.87
CA GLU A 15 -24.83 1.80 4.50
C GLU A 15 -24.43 3.02 5.32
N GLU A 16 -24.40 2.90 6.65
CA GLU A 16 -23.99 3.98 7.55
C GLU A 16 -22.55 4.40 7.28
N ILE A 17 -21.64 3.44 7.13
CA ILE A 17 -20.24 3.72 6.88
C ILE A 17 -20.04 4.44 5.54
N THR A 18 -20.75 4.02 4.49
CA THR A 18 -20.67 4.68 3.19
C THR A 18 -21.18 6.12 3.22
N ARG A 19 -22.23 6.39 4.01
CA ARG A 19 -22.79 7.73 4.20
C ARG A 19 -21.86 8.61 5.03
N ASP A 20 -21.34 8.10 6.15
CA ASP A 20 -20.54 8.85 7.11
C ASP A 20 -19.14 9.17 6.56
N HIS A 21 -18.52 8.23 5.82
CA HIS A 21 -17.15 8.36 5.34
C HIS A 21 -17.04 8.71 3.85
N GLY A 22 -18.18 8.81 3.13
CA GLY A 22 -18.20 9.15 1.71
C GLY A 22 -17.51 8.12 0.81
N VAL A 23 -17.45 6.85 1.24
CA VAL A 23 -16.80 5.76 0.50
C VAL A 23 -17.84 4.85 -0.15
N SER A 24 -17.50 4.24 -1.29
CA SER A 24 -18.39 3.25 -1.91
C SER A 24 -18.40 1.93 -1.10
N LYS A 25 -19.51 1.19 -1.17
CA LYS A 25 -19.60 -0.16 -0.56
C LYS A 25 -18.55 -1.10 -1.15
N ALA A 26 -18.27 -0.98 -2.46
CA ALA A 26 -17.25 -1.77 -3.13
C ALA A 26 -15.84 -1.51 -2.54
N SER A 27 -15.49 -0.26 -2.27
CA SER A 27 -14.23 0.09 -1.61
C SER A 27 -14.18 -0.47 -0.18
N LEU A 28 -15.27 -0.33 0.59
CA LEU A 28 -15.38 -0.87 1.94
C LEU A 28 -15.12 -2.38 1.98
N TYR A 29 -15.80 -3.16 1.12
CA TYR A 29 -15.61 -4.61 1.09
C TYR A 29 -14.22 -5.02 0.61
N LYS A 30 -13.65 -4.35 -0.40
CA LYS A 30 -12.27 -4.60 -0.83
C LYS A 30 -11.28 -4.42 0.31
N TRP A 31 -11.47 -3.38 1.10
CA TRP A 31 -10.64 -3.14 2.25
C TRP A 31 -10.85 -4.15 3.36
N ARG A 32 -12.10 -4.54 3.64
CA ARG A 32 -12.40 -5.59 4.62
C ARG A 32 -11.80 -6.93 4.23
N GLN A 33 -11.85 -7.28 2.95
CA GLN A 33 -11.21 -8.50 2.44
C GLN A 33 -9.69 -8.50 2.65
N ARG A 34 -9.06 -7.34 2.45
CA ARG A 34 -7.59 -7.20 2.50
C ARG A 34 -7.05 -6.97 3.90
N TYR A 35 -7.82 -6.33 4.77
CA TYR A 35 -7.33 -5.79 6.05
C TYR A 35 -8.30 -6.00 7.22
N GLY A 36 -9.44 -6.65 7.02
CA GLY A 36 -10.42 -6.89 8.09
C GLY A 36 -9.84 -7.84 9.15
N GLY A 37 -10.16 -7.57 10.42
CA GLY A 37 -9.64 -8.33 11.56
C GLY A 37 -8.18 -8.01 11.93
N MET A 38 -7.55 -7.02 11.29
CA MET A 38 -6.24 -6.50 11.69
C MET A 38 -6.39 -5.37 12.70
N GLU A 39 -5.54 -5.36 13.71
CA GLU A 39 -5.44 -4.26 14.67
C GLU A 39 -4.86 -2.99 14.01
N ALA A 40 -5.16 -1.83 14.59
CA ALA A 40 -4.68 -0.55 14.07
C ALA A 40 -3.13 -0.46 13.99
N THR A 41 -2.44 -1.14 14.90
CA THR A 41 -0.98 -1.26 14.92
C THR A 41 -0.44 -2.10 13.77
N GLU A 42 -1.11 -3.21 13.43
CA GLU A 42 -0.77 -4.07 12.29
C GLU A 42 -0.99 -3.33 10.96
N LEU A 43 -2.12 -2.63 10.84
CA LEU A 43 -2.42 -1.77 9.69
C LEU A 43 -1.36 -0.68 9.48
N LYS A 44 -0.91 -0.05 10.56
CA LYS A 44 0.17 0.95 10.50
C LYS A 44 1.47 0.31 10.02
N ARG A 45 1.83 -0.85 10.56
CA ARG A 45 3.04 -1.57 10.18
C ARG A 45 3.03 -1.99 8.71
N ILE A 46 1.89 -2.46 8.19
CA ILE A 46 1.75 -2.82 6.78
C ILE A 46 2.00 -1.60 5.89
N LYS A 47 1.42 -0.44 6.21
CA LYS A 47 1.63 0.78 5.43
C LYS A 47 3.10 1.22 5.42
N GLU A 48 3.76 1.19 6.57
CA GLU A 48 5.19 1.51 6.67
C GLU A 48 6.03 0.57 5.80
N LEU A 49 5.72 -0.73 5.82
CA LEU A 49 6.40 -1.72 4.98
C LEU A 49 6.10 -1.54 3.49
N GLU A 50 4.88 -1.17 3.11
CA GLU A 50 4.52 -0.85 1.72
C GLU A 50 5.29 0.38 1.22
N GLU A 51 5.40 1.43 2.03
CA GLU A 51 6.16 2.64 1.70
C GLU A 51 7.67 2.39 1.62
N GLU A 52 8.22 1.60 2.53
CA GLU A 52 9.64 1.24 2.51
C GLU A 52 9.96 0.36 1.29
N ASN A 53 9.12 -0.62 0.98
CA ASN A 53 9.27 -1.46 -0.21
C ASN A 53 9.20 -0.62 -1.51
N ALA A 54 8.31 0.37 -1.57
CA ALA A 54 8.25 1.29 -2.70
C ALA A 54 9.55 2.10 -2.87
N ARG A 55 10.12 2.60 -1.76
CA ARG A 55 11.42 3.29 -1.75
C ARG A 55 12.56 2.38 -2.21
N LEU A 56 12.64 1.18 -1.66
CA LEU A 56 13.66 0.19 -2.01
C LEU A 56 13.59 -0.21 -3.50
N LYS A 57 12.39 -0.45 -4.03
CA LYS A 57 12.19 -0.73 -5.47
C LYS A 57 12.68 0.42 -6.35
N LYS A 58 12.39 1.67 -5.97
CA LYS A 58 12.86 2.85 -6.70
C LYS A 58 14.39 2.94 -6.68
N MET A 59 15.01 2.76 -5.52
CA MET A 59 16.47 2.77 -5.40
C MET A 59 17.12 1.67 -6.24
N TYR A 60 16.56 0.46 -6.20
CA TYR A 60 17.04 -0.66 -7.01
C TYR A 60 16.94 -0.36 -8.51
N ALA A 61 15.80 0.16 -8.98
CA ALA A 61 15.63 0.53 -10.38
C ALA A 61 16.67 1.56 -10.84
N ASN A 62 16.91 2.59 -10.03
CA ASN A 62 17.94 3.60 -10.33
C ASN A 62 19.34 2.98 -10.43
N LEU A 63 19.73 2.16 -9.44
CA LEU A 63 21.03 1.48 -9.44
C LEU A 63 21.18 0.52 -10.63
N ALA A 64 20.11 -0.20 -10.98
CA ALA A 64 20.12 -1.09 -12.13
C ALA A 64 20.33 -0.31 -13.44
N MET A 65 19.70 0.86 -13.60
CA MET A 65 19.89 1.72 -14.77
C MET A 65 21.31 2.32 -14.84
N GLU A 66 21.86 2.75 -13.70
CA GLU A 66 23.24 3.24 -13.62
C GLU A 66 24.24 2.14 -14.00
N LEU A 67 24.03 0.92 -13.49
CA LEU A 67 24.87 -0.23 -13.80
C LEU A 67 24.82 -0.60 -15.29
N ASP A 68 23.62 -0.61 -15.87
CA ASP A 68 23.43 -0.89 -17.30
C ASP A 68 24.16 0.14 -18.17
N THR A 69 24.02 1.43 -17.83
CA THR A 69 24.73 2.52 -18.49
C THR A 69 26.25 2.36 -18.36
N ALA A 70 26.75 2.03 -17.17
CA ALA A 70 28.18 1.84 -16.95
C ALA A 70 28.74 0.67 -17.78
N LYS A 71 28.01 -0.45 -17.86
CA LYS A 71 28.39 -1.60 -18.68
C LYS A 71 28.43 -1.24 -20.16
N TYR A 72 27.39 -0.56 -20.68
CA TYR A 72 27.35 -0.11 -22.06
C TYR A 72 28.54 0.79 -22.42
N VAL A 73 28.92 1.72 -21.53
CA VAL A 73 30.08 2.61 -21.75
C VAL A 73 31.39 1.82 -21.76
N ILE A 74 31.55 0.82 -20.88
CA ILE A 74 32.75 -0.03 -20.85
C ILE A 74 32.85 -0.86 -22.13
N GLU A 75 31.76 -1.50 -22.54
CA GLU A 75 31.69 -2.31 -23.78
C GLU A 75 31.96 -1.49 -25.04
N LYS A 76 31.59 -0.20 -25.05
CA LYS A 76 31.84 0.70 -26.19
C LYS A 76 33.27 1.28 -26.23
N LYS A 77 34.01 1.20 -25.12
CA LYS A 77 35.37 1.73 -24.99
C LYS A 77 36.46 0.68 -25.20
N LEU A 78 36.10 -0.61 -25.09
CA LEU A 78 36.92 -1.76 -25.47
C LEU A 78 36.63 -2.15 -26.92
#